data_AF-A0AAE3DGG4-F1
#
_entry.id   AF-A0AAE3DGG4-F1
#
_cell.length_a   1.000
_cell.length_b   1.000
_cell.length_c   1.000
_cell.angle_alpha   90.00
_cell.angle_beta   90.00
_cell.angle_gamma   90.00
#
_symmetry.space_group_name_H-M   'P 1'
#
loop_
_entity.id
_entity.type
_entity.pdbx_description
1 polymer ?
#
loop_
_entity_poly.entity_id
_entity_poly.type
_entity_poly.pdbx_seq_one_letter_code
_entity_poly.pdbx_strand_id
1 'polypeptide(L)' 'MQNSKETKIWNATLYLRLSRDDGDKEESNSIIGQRELLRNFIRTRPELREYAVRIDDGFTGSNFVEVR' A
#
# COMPACT_ATOMS: atom_id res chain seq x y z
N MET A 1 5.51 -0.59 -40.03
CA MET A 1 4.95 0.30 -38.99
C MET A 1 5.08 -0.39 -37.64
N GLN A 2 5.73 0.25 -36.67
CA GLN A 2 5.78 -0.25 -35.29
C GLN A 2 4.47 0.15 -34.61
N ASN A 3 3.65 -0.82 -34.24
CA ASN A 3 2.47 -0.59 -33.40
C ASN A 3 2.94 -0.23 -31.99
N SER A 4 3.06 1.06 -31.71
CA SER A 4 3.23 1.57 -30.35
C SER A 4 1.94 1.25 -29.58
N LYS A 5 1.89 0.11 -28.88
CA LYS A 5 0.87 -0.09 -27.86
C LYS A 5 1.14 0.95 -26.78
N GLU A 6 0.30 1.98 -26.70
CA GLU A 6 0.32 2.91 -25.58
C GLU A 6 0.12 2.11 -24.29
N THR A 7 1.16 2.05 -23.47
CA THR A 7 1.08 1.40 -22.16
C THR A 7 0.29 2.32 -21.24
N LYS A 8 -0.96 1.93 -20.95
CA LYS A 8 -1.80 2.65 -20.01
C LYS A 8 -1.17 2.61 -18.62
N ILE A 9 -0.92 3.78 -18.04
CA ILE A 9 -0.39 3.93 -16.68
C ILE A 9 -1.54 3.94 -15.68
N TRP A 10 -1.44 3.11 -14.66
CA TRP A 10 -2.42 2.98 -13.59
C TRP A 10 -1.86 3.50 -12.27
N ASN A 11 -2.63 4.35 -11.60
CA ASN A 11 -2.31 4.85 -10.27
C ASN A 11 -2.69 3.81 -9.22
N ALA A 12 -1.71 3.31 -8.49
CA ALA A 12 -1.88 2.32 -7.43
C ALA A 12 -1.75 2.97 -6.05
N THR A 13 -2.68 2.66 -5.15
CA THR A 13 -2.59 3.02 -3.73
C THR A 13 -2.10 1.81 -2.95
N LEU A 14 -1.04 1.96 -2.16
CA LEU A 14 -0.52 0.92 -1.29
C LEU A 14 -1.25 0.96 0.04
N TYR A 15 -1.83 -0.16 0.47
CA TYR A 15 -2.45 -0.30 1.78
C TYR A 15 -1.57 -1.19 2.67
N LEU A 16 -1.20 -0.68 3.82
CA LEU A 16 -0.34 -1.33 4.81
C LEU A 16 -1.13 -1.44 6.10
N ARG A 17 -1.17 -2.62 6.73
CA ARG A 17 -1.89 -2.81 7.99
C ARG A 17 -1.02 -3.49 9.02
N LEU A 18 -1.13 -3.03 10.27
CA LEU A 18 -0.53 -3.68 11.41
C LEU A 18 -1.47 -4.74 11.98
N SER A 19 -0.94 -5.93 12.20
CA SER A 19 -1.60 -6.95 13.00
C SER A 19 -1.26 -6.70 14.46
N ARG A 20 -2.24 -6.20 15.21
CA ARG A 20 -2.12 -5.99 16.66
C ARG A 20 -2.39 -7.33 17.37
N ASP A 21 -1.39 -8.21 17.38
CA ASP A 21 -1.52 -9.53 18.04
C ASP A 21 -0.80 -9.58 19.40
N ASP A 22 0.31 -8.85 19.60
CA ASP A 22 0.98 -8.87 20.90
C ASP A 22 1.59 -7.50 21.22
N GLY A 23 1.37 -7.05 22.45
CA GLY A 23 1.82 -5.76 22.93
C GLY A 23 3.34 -5.64 22.87
N ASP A 24 3.79 -4.45 22.49
CA ASP A 24 5.10 -3.88 22.83
C ASP A 24 6.31 -4.16 21.92
N LYS A 25 6.25 -4.99 20.86
CA LYS A 25 7.44 -5.18 20.01
C LYS A 25 7.15 -5.24 18.50
N GLU A 26 7.76 -4.29 17.79
CA GLU A 26 8.11 -4.33 16.35
C GLU A 26 7.06 -3.91 15.30
N GLU A 27 6.13 -3.01 15.63
CA GLU A 27 5.26 -2.33 14.63
C GLU A 27 6.05 -1.81 13.40
N SER A 28 7.20 -1.18 13.64
CA SER A 28 7.98 -0.53 12.59
C SER A 28 8.54 -1.51 11.56
N ASN A 29 8.96 -2.72 11.97
CA ASN A 29 9.61 -3.67 11.06
C ASN A 29 8.62 -4.28 10.06
N SER A 30 7.41 -4.60 10.52
CA SER A 30 6.36 -5.17 9.66
C SER A 30 5.85 -4.18 8.62
N ILE A 31 5.67 -2.91 8.96
CA ILE A 31 5.21 -1.88 8.01
C ILE A 31 6.29 -1.50 7.00
N ILE A 32 7.55 -1.39 7.44
CA ILE A 32 8.67 -1.14 6.54
C ILE A 32 8.81 -2.30 5.54
N GLY A 33 8.75 -3.55 6.02
CA GLY A 33 8.81 -4.73 5.15
C GLY A 33 7.67 -4.80 4.12
N GLN A 34 6.43 -4.56 4.55
CA GLN A 34 5.27 -4.53 3.64
C GLN A 34 5.40 -3.44 2.58
N ARG A 35 5.88 -2.23 2.96
CA ARG A 35 6.10 -1.12 2.03
C ARG A 35 7.15 -1.48 0.98
N GLU A 36 8.28 -2.03 1.40
CA GLU A 36 9.35 -2.44 0.50
C GLU A 36 8.88 -3.50 -0.49
N LEU A 37 8.12 -4.51 -0.03
CA LEU A 37 7.53 -5.54 -0.89
C LEU A 37 6.62 -4.92 -1.97
N LEU A 38 5.71 -4.03 -1.57
CA LEU A 38 4.78 -3.37 -2.50
C LEU A 38 5.50 -2.44 -3.49
N ARG A 39 6.54 -1.72 -3.04
CA ARG A 39 7.37 -0.88 -3.91
C ARG A 39 8.18 -1.68 -4.90
N ASN A 40 8.78 -2.79 -4.46
CA ASN A 40 9.49 -3.71 -5.34
C ASN A 40 8.55 -4.27 -6.42
N PHE A 41 7.30 -4.58 -6.07
CA PHE A 41 6.29 -5.04 -7.01
C PHE A 41 5.86 -3.97 -8.03
N ILE A 42 5.70 -2.71 -7.61
CA ILE A 42 5.44 -1.60 -8.55
C ILE A 42 6.65 -1.37 -9.46
N ARG A 43 7.87 -1.44 -8.92
CA ARG A 43 9.09 -1.20 -9.70
C ARG A 43 9.30 -2.20 -10.85
N THR A 44 8.79 -3.42 -10.72
CA THR A 44 8.83 -4.42 -11.81
C THR A 44 7.72 -4.25 -12.85
N ARG A 45 6.83 -3.27 -12.68
CA ARG A 45 5.66 -3.03 -13.53
C ARG A 45 5.61 -1.58 -14.02
N PRO A 46 6.17 -1.26 -15.20
CA PRO A 46 6.19 0.10 -15.72
C PRO A 46 4.79 0.68 -15.99
N GLU A 47 3.76 -0.17 -16.04
CA GLU A 47 2.36 0.24 -16.15
C GLU A 47 1.74 0.70 -14.82
N LEU A 48 2.42 0.53 -13.69
CA LEU A 48 1.94 0.94 -12.37
C LEU A 48 2.74 2.13 -11.83
N ARG A 49 2.03 3.08 -11.21
CA ARG A 49 2.62 4.22 -10.52
C ARG A 49 2.11 4.27 -9.08
N GLU A 50 3.03 4.37 -8.12
CA GLU A 50 2.67 4.67 -6.72
C GLU A 50 2.01 6.06 -6.67
N TYR A 51 0.75 6.11 -6.24
CA TYR A 51 -0.02 7.35 -6.07
C TYR A 51 -0.10 7.77 -4.61
N ALA A 52 -0.40 6.82 -3.72
CA ALA A 52 -0.54 7.07 -2.30
C ALA A 52 -0.20 5.82 -1.49
N VAL A 53 0.15 6.02 -0.22
CA VAL A 53 0.31 4.94 0.76
C VAL A 53 -0.59 5.21 1.95
N ARG A 54 -1.46 4.26 2.28
CA ARG A 54 -2.35 4.28 3.44
C ARG A 54 -1.85 3.26 4.46
N ILE A 55 -1.69 3.69 5.70
CA ILE A 55 -1.24 2.86 6.81
C ILE A 55 -2.39 2.79 7.80
N ASP A 56 -2.80 1.58 8.13
CA ASP A 56 -3.78 1.27 9.16
C ASP A 56 -3.03 0.61 10.32
N ASP A 57 -2.75 1.36 11.39
CA ASP A 57 -2.08 0.80 12.58
C ASP A 57 -3.07 0.07 13.52
N GLY A 58 -4.35 0.00 13.15
CA GLY A 58 -5.40 -0.61 13.97
C GLY A 58 -5.90 0.28 15.11
N PHE A 59 -5.38 1.50 15.29
CA PHE A 59 -5.90 2.46 16.28
C PHE A 59 -7.12 3.25 15.77
N THR A 60 -7.33 3.33 14.45
CA THR A 60 -8.41 4.16 13.86
C THR A 60 -9.65 3.37 13.42
N GLY A 61 -9.62 2.03 13.49
CA GLY A 61 -10.72 1.15 13.07
C GLY A 61 -12.00 1.21 13.92
N SER A 62 -12.01 1.98 15.02
CA SER A 62 -13.21 2.18 15.85
C SER A 62 -13.99 3.47 15.53
N ASN A 63 -13.50 4.32 14.61
CA ASN A 63 -14.25 5.50 14.15
C ASN A 63 -14.82 5.30 12.75
N PHE A 64 -15.47 4.16 12.50
CA PHE A 64 -16.53 4.10 11.49
C PHE A 64 -17.74 4.87 12.03
N VAL A 65 -17.62 6.20 12.09
CA VAL A 65 -18.81 7.05 12.28
C VAL A 65 -19.64 6.85 11.02
N GLU A 66 -20.75 6.15 11.19
CA GLU A 66 -21.85 6.08 10.25
C GLU A 66 -22.10 7.48 9.68
N VAL A 67 -21.68 7.71 8.43
CA VAL A 67 -22.08 8.92 7.71
C VAL A 67 -23.49 8.65 7.21
N ARG A 68 -24.49 9.05 8.01
CA ARG A 68 -25.85 9.27 7.52
C ARG A 68 -25.90 10.49 6.61
#